data_AF-A0A2M7Q7W8-F1
#
_entry.id   AF-A0A2M7Q7W8-F1
#
_cell.length_a   1.000
_cell.length_b   1.000
_cell.length_c   1.000
_cell.angle_alpha   90.00
_cell.angle_beta   90.00
_cell.angle_gamma   90.00
#
_symmetry.space_group_name_H-M   'P 1'
#
loop_
_entity.id
_entity.type
_entity.pdbx_description
1 polymer ?
#
loop_
_entity_poly.entity_id
_entity_poly.type
_entity_poly.pdbx_seq_one_letter_code
_entity_poly.pdbx_strand_id
1 'polypeptide(L)' 'MNTITIPKNLIKNDDLVVIPRKEYETLIKLKTFKEFIPSFSQKKALLTAERNFKKGTTLSYNELVKKLGFAN' A
#
# COMPACT_ATOMS: atom_id res chain seq x y z
N MET A 1 31.37 5.88 -21.40
CA MET A 1 30.16 5.34 -22.05
C MET A 1 30.14 3.85 -21.75
N ASN A 2 29.32 3.41 -20.78
CA ASN A 2 29.28 2.00 -20.42
C ASN A 2 28.30 1.27 -21.35
N THR A 3 28.84 0.36 -22.15
CA THR A 3 28.07 -0.52 -23.03
C THR A 3 27.62 -1.74 -22.24
N ILE A 4 26.32 -1.92 -22.10
CA ILE A 4 25.72 -3.12 -21.48
C ILE A 4 25.27 -4.03 -22.61
N THR A 5 25.92 -5.19 -22.75
CA THR A 5 25.53 -6.21 -23.73
C THR A 5 24.55 -7.18 -23.10
N ILE A 6 23.35 -7.29 -23.66
CA ILE A 6 22.29 -8.18 -23.16
C ILE A 6 22.11 -9.34 -24.14
N PRO A 7 22.35 -10.59 -23.71
CA PRO A 7 22.12 -11.77 -24.54
C PRO A 7 20.68 -11.88 -25.08
N LYS A 8 20.53 -12.19 -26.38
CA LYS A 8 19.21 -12.31 -27.05
C LYS A 8 18.29 -13.36 -26.42
N ASN A 9 18.85 -14.41 -25.81
CA ASN A 9 18.10 -15.49 -25.17
C ASN A 9 17.37 -15.06 -23.88
N LEU A 10 17.67 -13.89 -23.31
CA LEU A 10 16.95 -13.34 -22.15
C LEU A 10 15.62 -12.68 -22.53
N ILE A 11 15.39 -12.40 -23.81
CA ILE A 11 14.17 -11.79 -24.33
C ILE A 11 13.20 -12.93 -24.67
N LYS A 12 12.41 -13.38 -23.68
CA LYS A 12 11.49 -14.52 -23.87
C LYS A 12 10.16 -14.13 -24.53
N ASN A 13 9.70 -12.89 -24.37
CA ASN A 13 8.38 -12.40 -24.81
C ASN A 13 8.45 -10.95 -25.34
N ASP A 14 9.53 -10.58 -26.03
CA ASP A 14 9.78 -9.26 -26.66
C ASP A 14 9.91 -8.02 -25.75
N ASP A 15 9.41 -8.04 -24.51
CA ASP A 15 9.52 -6.90 -23.59
C ASP A 15 10.73 -7.03 -22.64
N LEU A 16 11.75 -6.19 -22.86
CA LEU A 16 12.91 -6.03 -21.99
C LEU A 16 12.96 -4.61 -21.46
N VAL A 17 12.90 -4.46 -20.14
CA VAL A 17 12.98 -3.17 -19.46
C VAL A 17 14.27 -3.12 -18.64
N VAL A 18 15.11 -2.12 -18.90
CA VAL A 18 16.36 -1.89 -18.17
C VAL A 18 16.13 -0.78 -17.15
N ILE A 19 16.28 -1.11 -15.87
CA ILE A 19 16.16 -0.15 -14.77
C ILE A 19 17.32 -0.30 -13.79
N PRO A 20 17.68 0.78 -13.07
CA PRO A 20 18.63 0.70 -11.97
C PRO A 20 18.20 -0.31 -10.90
N ARG A 21 19.17 -1.05 -10.35
CA ARG A 21 18.94 -2.05 -9.31
C ARG A 21 18.10 -1.53 -8.13
N LYS A 22 18.38 -0.30 -7.67
CA LYS A 22 17.67 0.32 -6.55
C LYS A 22 16.18 0.52 -6.83
N GLU A 23 15.83 0.88 -8.06
CA GLU A 23 14.43 1.04 -8.49
C GLU A 23 13.74 -0.31 -8.59
N TYR A 24 14.40 -1.31 -9.17
CA TYR A 24 13.89 -2.68 -9.24
C TYR A 24 13.57 -3.26 -7.85
N GLU A 25 14.49 -3.11 -6.89
CA GLU A 25 14.29 -3.57 -5.52
C GLU A 25 13.13 -2.84 -4.81
N THR A 26 12.89 -1.58 -5.16
CA THR A 26 11.76 -0.79 -4.63
C THR A 26 10.43 -1.30 -5.18
N LEU A 27 10.37 -1.62 -6.48
CA LEU A 27 9.18 -2.20 -7.11
C LEU A 27 8.86 -3.61 -6.56
N ILE A 28 9.88 -4.42 -6.27
CA ILE A 28 9.68 -5.71 -5.61
C ILE A 28 9.07 -5.53 -4.22
N LYS A 29 9.56 -4.56 -3.43
CA LYS A 29 9.00 -4.26 -2.11
C LYS A 29 7.53 -3.86 -2.21
N LEU A 30 7.14 -3.06 -3.20
CA LEU A 30 5.74 -2.72 -3.46
C LEU A 30 4.86 -3.95 -3.75
N LYS A 31 5.41 -4.99 -4.37
CA LYS A 31 4.69 -6.24 -4.64
C LYS A 31 4.45 -7.10 -3.39
N THR A 32 5.14 -6.84 -2.28
CA THR A 32 5.00 -7.63 -1.04
C THR A 32 3.87 -7.19 -0.13
N PHE A 33 3.20 -6.06 -0.44
CA PHE A 33 2.03 -5.65 0.33
C PHE A 33 0.87 -6.58 0.00
N LYS A 34 0.37 -7.31 1.01
CA LYS A 34 -0.90 -8.02 0.89
C LYS A 34 -1.98 -6.98 0.65
N GLU A 35 -2.61 -7.01 -0.51
CA GLU A 35 -3.80 -6.21 -0.75
C GLU A 35 -4.84 -6.55 0.32
N PHE A 36 -5.36 -5.52 0.97
CA PHE A 36 -6.39 -5.69 1.97
C PHE A 36 -7.68 -6.07 1.24
N ILE A 37 -8.11 -7.33 1.39
CA ILE A 37 -9.39 -7.80 0.88
C ILE A 37 -10.40 -7.72 2.02
N PRO A 38 -11.22 -6.65 2.10
CA PRO A 38 -12.14 -6.48 3.20
C PRO A 38 -13.28 -7.49 3.15
N SER A 39 -13.63 -8.02 4.32
CA SER A 39 -14.89 -8.73 4.51
C SER A 39 -16.09 -7.80 4.36
N PHE A 40 -17.30 -8.35 4.26
CA PHE A 40 -18.53 -7.55 4.15
C PHE A 40 -18.73 -6.60 5.35
N SER A 41 -18.42 -7.05 6.56
CA SER A 41 -18.50 -6.21 7.78
C SER A 41 -17.48 -5.09 7.75
N GLN A 42 -16.26 -5.36 7.27
CA GLN A 42 -15.21 -4.35 7.11
C GLN A 42 -15.57 -3.31 6.05
N LYS A 43 -16.16 -3.71 4.91
CA LYS A 43 -16.70 -2.77 3.91
C LYS A 43 -17.77 -1.85 4.51
N LYS A 44 -18.71 -2.39 5.30
CA LYS A 44 -19.72 -1.60 6.00
C LYS A 44 -19.11 -0.64 7.03
N ALA A 45 -18.07 -1.07 7.74
CA ALA A 45 -17.35 -0.23 8.68
C ALA A 45 -16.68 0.97 7.98
N LEU A 46 -16.04 0.76 6.82
CA LEU A 46 -15.45 1.83 6.02
C LEU A 46 -16.50 2.85 5.54
N LEU A 47 -17.65 2.38 5.05
CA LEU A 47 -18.75 3.26 4.65
C LEU A 47 -19.28 4.11 5.82
N THR A 48 -19.36 3.51 7.01
CA THR A 48 -19.75 4.22 8.22
C THR A 48 -18.71 5.26 8.63
N ALA A 49 -17.42 4.89 8.56
CA ALA A 49 -16.31 5.79 8.84
C ALA A 49 -16.31 7.01 7.91
N GLU A 50 -16.54 6.81 6.62
CA GLU A 50 -16.62 7.90 5.64
C GLU A 50 -17.78 8.86 5.95
N ARG A 51 -18.95 8.32 6.31
CA ARG A 51 -20.11 9.14 6.72
C ARG A 51 -19.83 9.94 7.99
N ASN A 52 -19.17 9.33 8.98
CA ASN A 52 -18.82 9.99 10.23
C ASN A 52 -17.80 11.11 9.99
N PHE A 53 -16.83 10.89 9.08
CA PHE A 53 -15.88 11.91 8.67
C PHE A 53 -16.57 13.11 8.01
N LYS A 54 -17.47 12.87 7.05
CA LYS A 54 -18.24 13.96 6.40
C LYS A 54 -19.10 14.76 7.37
N LYS A 55 -19.62 14.12 8.42
CA LYS A 55 -20.42 14.77 9.47
C LYS A 55 -19.58 15.45 10.56
N GLY A 56 -18.25 15.30 10.53
CA GLY A 56 -17.37 15.80 11.59
C GLY A 56 -17.50 15.02 12.91
N THR A 57 -18.15 13.85 12.91
CA THR A 57 -18.33 13.00 14.10
C THR A 57 -17.17 12.03 14.25
N THR A 58 -15.94 12.55 14.24
CA THR A 58 -14.71 11.79 14.45
C THR A 58 -14.17 12.02 15.85
N LEU A 59 -13.43 11.05 16.38
CA LEU A 59 -12.74 11.22 17.66
C LEU A 59 -11.30 11.66 17.38
N SER A 60 -10.85 12.69 18.09
CA SER A 60 -9.43 12.98 18.20
C SER A 60 -8.71 11.88 18.98
N TYR A 61 -7.39 11.81 18.85
CA TYR A 61 -6.58 10.83 19.57
C TYR A 61 -6.81 10.86 21.08
N ASN A 62 -6.81 12.05 21.69
CA ASN A 62 -7.02 12.21 23.13
C ASN A 62 -8.42 11.77 23.58
N GLU A 63 -9.45 12.07 22.79
CA GLU A 63 -10.82 11.63 23.06
C GLU A 63 -10.95 10.11 22.94
N LEU A 64 -10.25 9.50 21.98
CA LEU A 64 -10.22 8.06 21.79
C LEU A 64 -9.54 7.36 22.98
N VAL A 65 -8.35 7.81 23.38
CA VAL A 65 -7.59 7.29 24.52
C VAL A 65 -8.41 7.37 25.81
N LYS A 66 -9.03 8.52 26.06
CA LYS A 66 -9.93 8.73 27.22
C LYS A 66 -11.14 7.79 27.20
N LYS A 67 -11.78 7.60 26.04
CA LYS A 67 -12.95 6.72 25.91
C LYS A 67 -12.62 5.24 26.05
N LEU A 68 -11.44 4.83 25.62
CA LEU A 68 -10.96 3.45 25.74
C LEU A 68 -10.44 3.14 27.15
N GLY A 69 -10.35 4.14 28.03
CA GLY A 69 -9.86 3.96 29.40
C GLY A 69 -8.36 3.66 29.47
N PHE A 70 -7.62 3.97 28.41
CA PHE A 70 -6.16 3.91 28.45
C PHE A 70 -5.68 5.09 29.31
N ALA A 71 -5.33 4.80 30.55
CA ALA A 71 -4.55 5.69 31.39
C ALA A 71 -3.10 5.57 30.93
N ASN A 72 -2.51 6.68 30.46
CA ASN A 72 -1.05 6.80 30.39
C ASN A 72 -0.49 6.93 31.81
#